data_AF-A0A9D8ML67-F1
#
_entry.id   AF-A0A9D8ML67-F1
#
_cell.length_a   1.000
_cell.length_b   1.000
_cell.length_c   1.000
_cell.angle_alpha   90.00
_cell.angle_beta   90.00
_cell.angle_gamma   90.00
#
_symmetry.space_group_name_H-M   'P 1'
#
loop_
_entity.id
_entity.type
_entity.pdbx_description
1 polymer ?
#
loop_
_entity_poly.entity_id
_entity_poly.type
_entity_poly.pdbx_seq_one_letter_code
_entity_poly.pdbx_strand_id
1 'polypeptide(L)'
;SNDSVAYEFMNEPVAEDHEQWNALIAKVHKALREREPQRTLVIGSNMWQSYGTIKYLKVPEGDKNIILSFHYYNPMILTHYGAWWTPIGKYTGKVNYPGILVSKEDYEASNDTVKAVIDENKFTTEEWNIDRIRADFADAIAAAKKYGLQLFCGEWGVYEPVDRELAYKWTKDMMTVFKENNIAWTTWCYDADFGFWDQKKHDFKDKPLVDLLMEK
;
A
#
# COMPACT_ATOMS: atom_id res chain seq x y z
N SER A 1 2.29 28.26 5.59
CA SER A 1 3.06 27.33 6.44
C SER A 1 3.62 26.23 5.56
N ASN A 2 4.91 25.88 5.70
CA ASN A 2 5.52 24.73 5.02
C ASN A 2 5.52 23.47 5.89
N ASP A 3 5.19 23.61 7.18
CA ASP A 3 5.38 22.53 8.17
C ASP A 3 4.15 21.63 8.33
N SER A 4 3.02 22.00 7.73
CA SER A 4 1.72 21.33 7.95
C SER A 4 1.06 20.82 6.67
N VAL A 5 1.66 21.07 5.50
CA VAL A 5 1.09 20.70 4.20
C VAL A 5 2.21 20.25 3.26
N ALA A 6 2.08 19.04 2.73
CA ALA A 6 2.87 18.52 1.62
C ALA A 6 1.98 18.33 0.39
N TYR A 7 2.55 18.36 -0.81
CA TYR A 7 1.81 18.11 -2.04
C TYR A 7 2.21 16.77 -2.63
N GLU A 8 1.27 15.84 -2.66
CA GLU A 8 1.39 14.62 -3.45
C GLU A 8 0.94 14.89 -4.88
N PHE A 9 1.80 14.57 -5.85
CA PHE A 9 1.56 14.95 -7.24
C PHE A 9 0.32 14.26 -7.83
N MET A 10 0.16 12.97 -7.54
CA MET A 10 -0.93 12.14 -8.04
C MET A 10 -1.02 10.86 -7.23
N ASN A 11 -2.25 10.45 -6.86
CA ASN A 11 -2.48 9.27 -6.04
C ASN A 11 -2.04 7.99 -6.74
N GLU A 12 -2.62 7.68 -7.90
CA GLU A 12 -2.40 6.40 -8.59
C GLU A 12 -2.19 6.62 -10.10
N PRO A 13 -1.01 7.08 -10.52
CA PRO A 13 -0.72 7.22 -11.94
C PRO A 13 -0.70 5.86 -12.63
N VAL A 14 -1.27 5.79 -13.84
CA VAL A 14 -1.25 4.61 -14.71
C VAL A 14 -0.85 5.06 -16.11
N ALA A 15 0.46 5.08 -16.36
CA ALA A 15 1.03 5.32 -17.68
C ALA A 15 1.51 4.01 -18.29
N GLU A 16 1.41 3.88 -19.61
CA GLU A 16 1.91 2.70 -20.34
C GLU A 16 3.44 2.55 -20.21
N ASP A 17 4.16 3.68 -20.17
CA ASP A 17 5.60 3.75 -20.00
C ASP A 17 5.94 4.60 -18.76
N HIS A 18 6.84 4.09 -17.91
CA HIS A 18 7.36 4.79 -16.74
C HIS A 18 7.97 6.17 -17.09
N GLU A 19 8.54 6.31 -18.29
CA GLU A 19 9.14 7.58 -18.72
C GLU A 19 8.12 8.69 -18.93
N GLN A 20 6.87 8.37 -19.29
CA GLN A 20 5.80 9.37 -19.40
C GLN A 20 5.49 9.98 -18.04
N TRP A 21 5.42 9.13 -17.00
CA TRP A 21 5.24 9.59 -15.63
C TRP A 21 6.44 10.40 -15.13
N ASN A 22 7.66 9.91 -15.34
CA ASN A 22 8.89 10.63 -14.98
C ASN A 22 8.99 12.01 -15.65
N ALA A 23 8.59 12.13 -16.92
CA ALA A 23 8.57 13.40 -17.63
C ALA A 23 7.54 14.38 -17.04
N LEU A 24 6.39 13.89 -16.57
CA LEU A 24 5.40 14.72 -15.90
C LEU A 24 5.88 15.17 -14.51
N ILE A 25 6.47 14.27 -13.71
CA ILE A 25 7.11 14.60 -12.42
C ILE A 25 8.09 15.75 -12.59
N ALA A 26 9.00 15.67 -13.56
CA ALA A 26 10.01 16.71 -13.79
C ALA A 26 9.38 18.08 -14.13
N LYS A 27 8.30 18.09 -14.92
CA LYS A 27 7.57 19.32 -15.26
C LYS A 27 6.86 19.93 -14.05
N VAL A 28 6.15 19.12 -13.27
CA VAL A 28 5.42 19.56 -12.08
C VAL A 28 6.39 20.04 -11.01
N HIS A 29 7.46 19.29 -10.77
CA HIS A 29 8.53 19.65 -9.84
C HIS A 29 9.13 21.01 -10.19
N LYS A 30 9.53 21.23 -11.44
CA LYS A 30 10.09 22.52 -11.88
C LYS A 30 9.12 23.67 -11.61
N ALA A 31 7.87 23.53 -12.02
CA ALA A 31 6.86 24.56 -11.83
C ALA A 31 6.58 24.86 -10.35
N LEU A 32 6.59 23.84 -9.49
CA LEU A 32 6.42 24.01 -8.05
C LEU A 32 7.66 24.63 -7.41
N ARG A 33 8.89 24.25 -7.80
CA ARG A 33 10.11 24.86 -7.24
C ARG A 33 10.30 26.32 -7.62
N GLU A 34 9.78 26.75 -8.77
CA GLU A 34 9.74 28.17 -9.16
C GLU A 34 8.82 29.02 -8.27
N ARG A 35 7.75 28.43 -7.72
CA ARG A 35 6.70 29.16 -6.98
C ARG A 35 6.73 28.93 -5.47
N GLU A 36 7.03 27.71 -5.05
CA GLU A 36 7.07 27.23 -3.68
C GLU A 36 8.36 26.43 -3.44
N PRO A 37 9.53 27.11 -3.39
CA PRO A 37 10.84 26.44 -3.32
C PRO A 37 11.04 25.56 -2.08
N GLN A 38 10.27 25.80 -1.03
CA GLN A 38 10.37 25.09 0.26
C GLN A 38 9.21 24.12 0.53
N ARG A 39 8.27 23.93 -0.40
CA ARG A 39 7.16 22.98 -0.21
C ARG A 39 7.67 21.54 -0.18
N THR A 40 7.30 20.75 0.82
CA THR A 40 7.55 19.31 0.77
C THR A 40 6.69 18.66 -0.30
N LEU A 41 7.32 17.88 -1.17
CA LEU A 41 6.66 17.19 -2.27
C LEU A 41 6.63 15.69 -1.99
N VAL A 42 5.52 15.04 -2.26
CA VAL A 42 5.37 13.59 -2.16
C VAL A 42 5.27 13.04 -3.59
N ILE A 43 6.14 12.08 -3.92
CA ILE A 43 6.25 11.53 -5.27
C ILE A 43 6.26 10.01 -5.18
N GLY A 44 5.25 9.38 -5.77
CA GLY A 44 5.20 7.93 -5.95
C GLY A 44 5.54 7.49 -7.37
N SER A 45 5.64 6.17 -7.55
CA SER A 45 5.96 5.56 -8.83
C SER A 45 4.73 5.36 -9.74
N ASN A 46 4.94 4.87 -10.96
CA ASN A 46 3.86 4.54 -11.89
C ASN A 46 3.05 3.32 -11.38
N MET A 47 1.95 2.97 -12.05
CA MET A 47 1.11 1.78 -11.76
C MET A 47 0.61 1.78 -10.31
N TRP A 48 -0.26 2.74 -9.98
CA TRP A 48 -0.89 2.86 -8.65
C TRP A 48 0.12 3.03 -7.51
N GLN A 49 1.21 3.77 -7.77
CA GLN A 49 2.33 3.90 -6.84
C GLN A 49 2.86 2.55 -6.34
N SER A 50 2.94 1.57 -7.23
CA SER A 50 3.40 0.24 -6.86
C SER A 50 4.82 0.26 -6.31
N TYR A 51 5.02 -0.48 -5.22
CA TYR A 51 6.34 -0.75 -4.68
C TYR A 51 7.28 -1.42 -5.70
N GLY A 52 6.75 -2.19 -6.65
CA GLY A 52 7.53 -2.92 -7.64
C GLY A 52 8.05 -2.03 -8.79
N THR A 53 7.40 -0.90 -9.04
CA THR A 53 7.75 0.05 -10.10
C THR A 53 8.59 1.22 -9.62
N ILE A 54 8.82 1.34 -8.31
CA ILE A 54 9.61 2.43 -7.72
C ILE A 54 11.07 2.44 -8.19
N LYS A 55 11.61 1.28 -8.60
CA LYS A 55 12.95 1.20 -9.20
C LYS A 55 13.08 1.95 -10.54
N TYR A 56 11.97 2.23 -11.21
CA TYR A 56 11.92 3.01 -12.46
C TYR A 56 11.65 4.50 -12.23
N LEU A 57 11.35 4.91 -10.99
CA LEU A 57 11.07 6.30 -10.65
C LEU A 57 12.35 7.15 -10.76
N LYS A 58 12.25 8.27 -11.48
CA LYS A 58 13.32 9.27 -11.57
C LYS A 58 12.97 10.47 -10.70
N VAL A 59 13.62 10.52 -9.54
CA VAL A 59 13.49 11.65 -8.62
C VAL A 59 14.34 12.82 -9.12
N PRO A 60 13.84 14.07 -9.12
CA PRO A 60 14.61 15.26 -9.46
C PRO A 60 15.91 15.37 -8.65
N GLU A 61 17.04 15.47 -9.33
CA GLU A 61 18.37 15.42 -8.69
C GLU A 61 18.61 16.61 -7.76
N GLY A 62 19.28 16.34 -6.63
CA GLY A 62 19.69 17.35 -5.66
C GLY A 62 18.59 17.89 -4.74
N ASP A 63 17.32 17.57 -5.01
CA ASP A 63 16.23 17.99 -4.15
C ASP A 63 16.03 17.03 -2.97
N LYS A 64 16.24 17.54 -1.75
CA LYS A 64 16.10 16.78 -0.50
C LYS A 64 14.79 17.02 0.22
N ASN A 65 13.93 17.91 -0.28
CA ASN A 65 12.63 18.20 0.29
C ASN A 65 11.52 17.43 -0.46
N ILE A 66 11.74 16.13 -0.57
CA ILE A 66 10.88 15.15 -1.24
C ILE A 66 10.71 13.93 -0.33
N ILE A 67 9.49 13.41 -0.27
CA ILE A 67 9.14 12.13 0.34
C ILE A 67 8.77 11.17 -0.79
N LEU A 68 9.31 9.95 -0.78
CA LEU A 68 8.94 8.92 -1.73
C LEU A 68 7.71 8.16 -1.22
N SER A 69 6.70 7.99 -2.08
CA SER A 69 5.47 7.28 -1.74
C SER A 69 5.33 5.95 -2.47
N PHE A 70 4.69 4.99 -1.82
CA PHE A 70 4.18 3.77 -2.44
C PHE A 70 2.91 3.29 -1.75
N HIS A 71 2.09 2.50 -2.44
CA HIS A 71 0.90 1.85 -1.86
C HIS A 71 1.14 0.35 -1.67
N TYR A 72 0.47 -0.26 -0.69
CA TYR A 72 0.58 -1.69 -0.44
C TYR A 72 -0.72 -2.33 0.08
N TYR A 73 -1.24 -3.26 -0.72
CA TYR A 73 -2.43 -4.04 -0.41
C TYR A 73 -2.21 -5.55 -0.60
N ASN A 74 -0.97 -6.01 -0.73
CA ASN A 74 -0.72 -7.44 -0.93
C ASN A 74 -0.75 -8.21 0.40
N PRO A 75 -1.28 -9.44 0.42
CA PRO A 75 -2.00 -10.10 -0.67
C PRO A 75 -3.44 -9.59 -0.81
N MET A 76 -3.84 -9.25 -2.05
CA MET A 76 -5.17 -8.69 -2.35
C MET A 76 -6.33 -9.63 -1.97
N ILE A 77 -6.13 -10.96 -1.97
CA ILE A 77 -7.17 -11.90 -1.51
C ILE A 77 -7.51 -11.73 -0.03
N LEU A 78 -6.56 -11.24 0.78
CA LEU A 78 -6.78 -10.88 2.17
C LEU A 78 -7.30 -9.45 2.27
N THR A 79 -6.58 -8.47 1.73
CA THR A 79 -6.91 -7.05 1.97
C THR A 79 -8.22 -6.61 1.32
N HIS A 80 -8.66 -7.30 0.26
CA HIS A 80 -9.86 -7.00 -0.53
C HIS A 80 -10.84 -8.18 -0.60
N TYR A 81 -10.82 -9.08 0.39
CA TYR A 81 -11.79 -10.18 0.45
C TYR A 81 -13.24 -9.67 0.38
N GLY A 82 -14.02 -10.16 -0.58
CA GLY A 82 -15.40 -9.72 -0.78
C GLY A 82 -15.57 -8.34 -1.43
N ALA A 83 -14.49 -7.66 -1.83
CA ALA A 83 -14.56 -6.36 -2.48
C ALA A 83 -15.08 -6.48 -3.93
N TRP A 84 -16.34 -6.10 -4.15
CA TRP A 84 -17.07 -6.31 -5.41
C TRP A 84 -16.42 -5.65 -6.64
N TRP A 85 -15.57 -4.64 -6.44
CA TRP A 85 -14.88 -3.92 -7.52
C TRP A 85 -13.58 -4.58 -7.97
N THR A 86 -13.16 -5.69 -7.34
CA THR A 86 -11.96 -6.45 -7.73
C THR A 86 -12.33 -7.85 -8.21
N PRO A 87 -11.59 -8.43 -9.17
CA PRO A 87 -11.81 -9.82 -9.58
C PRO A 87 -11.68 -10.82 -8.42
N ILE A 88 -10.72 -10.59 -7.51
CA ILE A 88 -10.46 -11.45 -6.37
C ILE A 88 -11.55 -11.38 -5.29
N GLY A 89 -12.31 -10.27 -5.22
CA GLY A 89 -13.44 -10.14 -4.30
C GLY A 89 -14.60 -11.10 -4.57
N LYS A 90 -14.58 -11.83 -5.70
CA LYS A 90 -15.50 -12.95 -5.98
C LYS A 90 -15.11 -14.25 -5.27
N TYR A 91 -13.93 -14.32 -4.66
CA TYR A 91 -13.53 -15.45 -3.84
C TYR A 91 -14.38 -15.50 -2.56
N THR A 92 -14.94 -16.66 -2.25
CA THR A 92 -15.82 -16.88 -1.09
C THR A 92 -15.29 -17.95 -0.14
N GLY A 93 -14.12 -18.53 -0.44
CA GLY A 93 -13.48 -19.54 0.38
C GLY A 93 -12.79 -18.93 1.60
N LYS A 94 -12.25 -19.77 2.46
CA LYS A 94 -11.51 -19.28 3.63
C LYS A 94 -10.15 -18.70 3.20
N VAL A 95 -9.78 -17.54 3.76
CA VAL A 95 -8.41 -17.01 3.65
C VAL A 95 -7.63 -17.38 4.91
N ASN A 96 -6.42 -17.93 4.74
CA ASN A 96 -5.50 -18.20 5.84
C ASN A 96 -4.36 -17.20 5.81
N TYR A 97 -3.89 -16.74 6.97
CA TYR A 97 -2.68 -15.92 7.10
C TYR A 97 -2.17 -16.02 8.55
N PRO A 98 -0.86 -16.17 8.77
CA PRO A 98 0.20 -16.34 7.76
C PRO A 98 0.22 -17.75 7.14
N GLY A 99 0.96 -17.93 6.05
CA GLY A 99 1.19 -19.22 5.37
C GLY A 99 0.57 -19.27 3.97
N ILE A 100 0.15 -20.47 3.54
CA ILE A 100 -0.58 -20.65 2.28
C ILE A 100 -1.98 -20.06 2.41
N LEU A 101 -2.32 -19.08 1.58
CA LEU A 101 -3.56 -18.31 1.75
C LEU A 101 -4.82 -19.10 1.38
N VAL A 102 -4.75 -19.93 0.34
CA VAL A 102 -5.89 -20.68 -0.22
C VAL A 102 -5.63 -22.17 -0.12
N SER A 103 -6.57 -22.91 0.47
CA SER A 103 -6.50 -24.37 0.53
C SER A 103 -6.79 -24.99 -0.83
N LYS A 104 -6.38 -26.25 -1.04
CA LYS A 104 -6.73 -26.99 -2.26
C LYS A 104 -8.25 -27.10 -2.45
N GLU A 105 -8.99 -27.32 -1.36
CA GLU A 105 -10.45 -27.44 -1.37
C GLU A 105 -11.12 -26.13 -1.81
N ASP A 106 -10.71 -25.00 -1.21
CA ASP A 106 -11.22 -23.67 -1.57
C ASP A 106 -10.86 -23.28 -3.01
N TYR A 107 -9.66 -23.67 -3.48
CA TYR A 107 -9.25 -23.48 -4.87
C TYR A 107 -10.16 -24.27 -5.81
N GLU A 108 -10.37 -25.57 -5.56
CA GLU A 108 -11.19 -26.43 -6.42
C GLU A 108 -12.64 -25.92 -6.53
N ALA A 109 -13.20 -25.42 -5.42
CA ALA A 109 -14.53 -24.81 -5.35
C ALA A 109 -14.65 -23.45 -6.04
N SER A 110 -13.53 -22.78 -6.35
CA SER A 110 -13.53 -21.47 -7.01
C SER A 110 -13.84 -21.55 -8.50
N ASN A 111 -14.43 -20.49 -9.05
CA ASN A 111 -14.65 -20.34 -10.49
C ASN A 111 -13.34 -20.00 -11.23
N ASP A 112 -13.33 -20.15 -12.56
CA ASP A 112 -12.12 -19.99 -13.38
C ASP A 112 -11.51 -18.58 -13.30
N THR A 113 -12.33 -17.54 -13.18
CA THR A 113 -11.84 -16.16 -13.02
C THR A 113 -11.06 -16.01 -11.71
N VAL A 114 -11.58 -16.57 -10.62
CA VAL A 114 -10.92 -16.53 -9.31
C VAL A 114 -9.67 -17.42 -9.30
N LYS A 115 -9.74 -18.62 -9.90
CA LYS A 115 -8.58 -19.52 -10.05
C LYS A 115 -7.43 -18.85 -10.79
N ALA A 116 -7.71 -18.14 -11.89
CA ALA A 116 -6.68 -17.40 -12.63
C ALA A 116 -5.93 -16.39 -11.75
N VAL A 117 -6.65 -15.62 -10.91
CA VAL A 117 -6.04 -14.66 -9.99
C VAL A 117 -5.26 -15.38 -8.88
N ILE A 118 -5.79 -16.48 -8.35
CA ILE A 118 -5.11 -17.31 -7.35
C ILE A 118 -3.78 -17.86 -7.90
N ASP A 119 -3.79 -18.36 -9.13
CA ASP A 119 -2.62 -18.95 -9.77
C ASP A 119 -1.57 -17.88 -10.12
N GLU A 120 -1.99 -16.74 -10.67
CA GLU A 120 -1.12 -15.61 -10.98
C GLU A 120 -0.38 -15.12 -9.72
N ASN A 121 -1.07 -15.06 -8.59
CA ASN A 121 -0.52 -14.59 -7.32
C ASN A 121 -0.02 -15.74 -6.41
N LYS A 122 -0.07 -16.98 -6.90
CA LYS A 122 0.45 -18.20 -6.25
C LYS A 122 -0.08 -18.42 -4.83
N PHE A 123 -1.35 -18.08 -4.58
CA PHE A 123 -1.95 -18.15 -3.24
C PHE A 123 -2.09 -19.57 -2.68
N THR A 124 -1.86 -20.61 -3.49
CA THR A 124 -1.89 -22.03 -3.12
C THR A 124 -0.50 -22.65 -2.94
N THR A 125 0.57 -21.97 -3.39
CA THR A 125 1.92 -22.58 -3.49
C THR A 125 3.03 -21.78 -2.82
N GLU A 126 2.85 -20.47 -2.61
CA GLU A 126 3.81 -19.63 -1.88
C GLU A 126 3.27 -19.23 -0.52
N GLU A 127 4.16 -19.17 0.48
CA GLU A 127 3.80 -18.68 1.81
C GLU A 127 3.74 -17.14 1.83
N TRP A 128 2.71 -16.65 2.50
CA TRP A 128 2.47 -15.24 2.74
C TRP A 128 2.58 -14.95 4.23
N ASN A 129 3.61 -14.21 4.61
CA ASN A 129 3.94 -13.87 5.97
C ASN A 129 4.77 -12.56 5.97
N ILE A 130 5.22 -12.13 7.15
CA ILE A 130 6.03 -10.91 7.30
C ILE A 130 7.28 -10.87 6.41
N ASP A 131 7.93 -12.00 6.10
CA ASP A 131 9.12 -12.01 5.24
C ASP A 131 8.77 -11.67 3.79
N ARG A 132 7.55 -11.99 3.34
CA ARG A 132 7.06 -11.55 2.03
C ARG A 132 6.89 -10.03 1.98
N ILE A 133 6.35 -9.43 3.03
CA ILE A 133 6.21 -7.97 3.14
C ILE A 133 7.59 -7.29 3.10
N ARG A 134 8.57 -7.81 3.86
CA ARG A 134 9.96 -7.32 3.82
C ARG A 134 10.57 -7.41 2.42
N ALA A 135 10.35 -8.53 1.72
CA ALA A 135 10.85 -8.73 0.37
C ALA A 135 10.19 -7.76 -0.63
N ASP A 136 8.88 -7.57 -0.54
CA ASP A 136 8.14 -6.63 -1.39
C ASP A 136 8.66 -5.19 -1.18
N PHE A 137 8.94 -4.77 0.05
CA PHE A 137 9.40 -3.40 0.33
C PHE A 137 10.86 -3.13 -0.07
N ALA A 138 11.63 -4.17 -0.43
CA ALA A 138 13.07 -4.06 -0.67
C ALA A 138 13.42 -3.04 -1.75
N ASP A 139 12.69 -3.02 -2.88
CA ASP A 139 12.91 -2.07 -3.97
C ASP A 139 12.63 -0.62 -3.53
N ALA A 140 11.58 -0.41 -2.72
CA ALA A 140 11.21 0.90 -2.21
C ALA A 140 12.22 1.44 -1.18
N ILE A 141 12.67 0.58 -0.26
CA ILE A 141 13.71 0.90 0.72
C ILE A 141 15.03 1.23 0.00
N ALA A 142 15.39 0.44 -1.02
CA ALA A 142 16.59 0.69 -1.81
C ALA A 142 16.51 2.03 -2.57
N ALA A 143 15.35 2.39 -3.12
CA ALA A 143 15.13 3.67 -3.77
C ALA A 143 15.28 4.84 -2.79
N ALA A 144 14.64 4.76 -1.62
CA ALA A 144 14.77 5.78 -0.58
C ALA A 144 16.23 5.98 -0.13
N LYS A 145 16.97 4.88 0.05
CA LYS A 145 18.41 4.93 0.37
C LYS A 145 19.24 5.53 -0.76
N LYS A 146 18.98 5.14 -2.02
CA LYS A 146 19.68 5.66 -3.22
C LYS A 146 19.56 7.18 -3.33
N TYR A 147 18.36 7.71 -3.10
CA TYR A 147 18.10 9.15 -3.19
C TYR A 147 18.37 9.90 -1.87
N GLY A 148 18.51 9.18 -0.76
CA GLY A 148 18.66 9.74 0.58
C GLY A 148 17.43 10.54 1.00
N LEU A 149 16.24 9.95 0.80
CA LEU A 149 14.93 10.54 1.05
C LEU A 149 14.12 9.69 2.03
N GLN A 150 13.14 10.30 2.69
CA GLN A 150 12.18 9.59 3.54
C GLN A 150 11.24 8.73 2.67
N LEU A 151 10.96 7.51 3.12
CA LEU A 151 9.97 6.62 2.51
C LEU A 151 8.64 6.71 3.26
N PHE A 152 7.55 6.69 2.51
CA PHE A 152 6.18 6.79 2.99
C PHE A 152 5.31 5.73 2.30
N CYS A 153 4.51 5.00 3.06
CA CYS A 153 3.45 4.15 2.53
C CYS A 153 2.12 4.90 2.62
N GLY A 154 1.68 5.48 1.49
CA GLY A 154 0.53 6.38 1.44
C GLY A 154 -0.81 5.70 1.63
N GLU A 155 -0.94 4.45 1.18
CA GLU A 155 -2.15 3.67 1.35
C GLU A 155 -1.82 2.21 1.65
N TRP A 156 -2.47 1.69 2.68
CA TRP A 156 -2.48 0.28 3.07
C TRP A 156 -3.66 0.04 4.02
N GLY A 157 -4.22 -1.17 4.04
CA GLY A 157 -5.33 -1.48 4.93
C GLY A 157 -6.05 -2.77 4.56
N VAL A 158 -7.05 -3.12 5.36
CA VAL A 158 -7.82 -4.36 5.18
C VAL A 158 -9.31 -4.03 5.18
N TYR A 159 -10.00 -4.44 4.10
CA TYR A 159 -11.42 -4.25 3.92
C TYR A 159 -12.22 -4.87 5.07
N GLU A 160 -13.27 -4.19 5.53
CA GLU A 160 -14.07 -4.52 6.72
C GLU A 160 -14.65 -5.94 6.72
N PRO A 161 -15.13 -6.51 5.60
CA PRO A 161 -15.67 -7.87 5.56
C PRO A 161 -14.68 -9.00 5.91
N VAL A 162 -13.37 -8.73 5.93
CA VAL A 162 -12.37 -9.74 6.30
C VAL A 162 -12.50 -10.07 7.79
N ASP A 163 -12.29 -11.33 8.17
CA ASP A 163 -12.17 -11.71 9.58
C ASP A 163 -11.19 -10.79 10.33
N ARG A 164 -11.64 -10.20 11.44
CA ARG A 164 -10.87 -9.15 12.13
C ARG A 164 -9.59 -9.67 12.76
N GLU A 165 -9.58 -10.89 13.29
CA GLU A 165 -8.36 -11.49 13.84
C GLU A 165 -7.30 -11.72 12.74
N LEU A 166 -7.74 -12.09 11.54
CA LEU A 166 -6.87 -12.17 10.37
C LEU A 166 -6.31 -10.80 9.98
N ALA A 167 -7.17 -9.78 9.94
CA ALA A 167 -6.78 -8.41 9.63
C ALA A 167 -5.73 -7.89 10.62
N TYR A 168 -5.93 -8.09 11.93
CA TYR A 168 -4.99 -7.64 12.96
C TYR A 168 -3.63 -8.32 12.87
N LYS A 169 -3.57 -9.61 12.49
CA LYS A 169 -2.29 -10.31 12.27
C LYS A 169 -1.49 -9.67 11.13
N TRP A 170 -2.13 -9.42 9.99
CA TRP A 170 -1.48 -8.78 8.86
C TRP A 170 -1.08 -7.33 9.18
N THR A 171 -1.96 -6.57 9.83
CA THR A 171 -1.66 -5.20 10.28
C THR A 171 -0.46 -5.16 11.23
N LYS A 172 -0.34 -6.12 12.15
CA LYS A 172 0.82 -6.21 13.06
C LYS A 172 2.13 -6.45 12.32
N ASP A 173 2.11 -7.30 11.30
CA ASP A 173 3.29 -7.55 10.46
C ASP A 173 3.67 -6.28 9.67
N MET A 174 2.71 -5.59 9.07
CA MET A 174 2.92 -4.30 8.38
C MET A 174 3.55 -3.25 9.32
N MET A 175 2.97 -3.06 10.50
CA MET A 175 3.47 -2.12 11.51
C MET A 175 4.90 -2.46 11.94
N THR A 176 5.22 -3.75 12.07
CA THR A 176 6.57 -4.22 12.38
C THR A 176 7.55 -3.83 11.29
N VAL A 177 7.23 -4.11 10.02
CA VAL A 177 8.12 -3.79 8.89
C VAL A 177 8.28 -2.28 8.71
N PHE A 178 7.21 -1.49 8.93
CA PHE A 178 7.32 -0.03 8.91
C PHE A 178 8.29 0.49 9.97
N LYS A 179 8.18 -0.02 11.20
CA LYS A 179 9.06 0.37 12.31
C LYS A 179 10.52 -0.04 12.06
N GLU A 180 10.75 -1.26 11.58
CA GLU A 180 12.09 -1.77 11.24
C GLU A 180 12.83 -0.90 10.22
N ASN A 181 12.09 -0.28 9.30
CA ASN A 181 12.65 0.43 8.15
C ASN A 181 12.44 1.96 8.20
N ASN A 182 11.92 2.48 9.32
CA ASN A 182 11.59 3.90 9.50
C ASN A 182 10.72 4.44 8.34
N ILE A 183 9.69 3.67 7.98
CA ILE A 183 8.72 4.03 6.93
C ILE A 183 7.56 4.78 7.59
N ALA A 184 7.31 6.01 7.16
CA ALA A 184 6.11 6.74 7.54
C ALA A 184 4.89 6.11 6.83
N TRP A 185 3.69 6.24 7.36
CA TRP A 185 2.53 5.58 6.76
C TRP A 185 1.22 6.30 7.06
N THR A 186 0.23 6.06 6.20
CA THR A 186 -1.18 6.38 6.44
C THR A 186 -2.04 5.17 6.12
N THR A 187 -2.86 4.76 7.08
CA THR A 187 -3.79 3.65 6.88
C THR A 187 -5.00 4.14 6.08
N TRP A 188 -5.42 3.35 5.09
CA TRP A 188 -6.68 3.53 4.39
C TRP A 188 -7.75 2.80 5.20
N CYS A 189 -8.79 3.44 5.73
CA CYS A 189 -9.10 4.88 5.69
C CYS A 189 -9.57 5.37 7.07
N TYR A 190 -9.99 6.63 7.20
CA TYR A 190 -10.50 7.15 8.48
C TYR A 190 -11.93 6.63 8.75
N ASP A 191 -12.86 6.91 7.84
CA ASP A 191 -14.25 6.45 7.82
C ASP A 191 -14.54 5.84 6.44
N ALA A 192 -15.52 4.95 6.35
CA ALA A 192 -15.84 3.98 5.28
C ALA A 192 -15.26 2.57 5.53
N ASP A 193 -15.33 1.72 4.51
CA ASP A 193 -15.27 0.27 4.66
C ASP A 193 -13.86 -0.31 4.87
N PHE A 194 -12.83 0.54 4.99
CA PHE A 194 -11.50 0.15 5.48
C PHE A 194 -11.16 0.84 6.80
N GLY A 195 -12.00 1.77 7.24
CA GLY A 195 -11.67 2.66 8.34
C GLY A 195 -12.10 2.17 9.71
N PHE A 196 -11.57 2.84 10.73
CA PHE A 196 -11.81 2.51 12.14
C PHE A 196 -12.79 3.45 12.82
N TRP A 197 -13.15 4.59 12.20
CA TRP A 197 -14.06 5.59 12.73
C TRP A 197 -15.42 5.55 12.02
N ASP A 198 -16.50 5.78 12.77
CA ASP A 198 -17.85 5.96 12.25
C ASP A 198 -18.26 7.44 12.48
N GLN A 199 -18.26 8.27 11.42
CA GLN A 199 -18.60 9.69 11.58
C GLN A 199 -20.04 9.92 12.02
N LYS A 200 -20.97 9.02 11.69
CA LYS A 200 -22.38 9.18 12.08
C LYS A 200 -22.57 8.94 13.57
N LYS A 201 -21.85 7.96 14.12
CA LYS A 201 -21.89 7.64 15.57
C LYS A 201 -20.92 8.46 16.40
N HIS A 202 -19.95 9.12 15.76
CA HIS A 202 -18.83 9.77 16.44
C HIS A 202 -18.12 8.83 17.42
N ASP A 203 -17.88 7.58 17.00
CA ASP A 203 -17.15 6.58 17.79
C ASP A 203 -16.32 5.67 16.87
N PHE A 204 -15.37 4.97 17.47
CA PHE A 204 -14.58 3.94 16.82
C PHE A 204 -15.42 2.69 16.58
N LYS A 205 -15.54 2.26 15.31
CA LYS A 205 -16.13 0.96 14.96
C LYS A 205 -15.12 -0.19 15.04
N ASP A 206 -13.83 0.12 15.06
CA ASP A 206 -12.75 -0.86 15.23
C ASP A 206 -11.69 -0.34 16.22
N LYS A 207 -12.00 -0.43 17.53
CA LYS A 207 -11.06 -0.02 18.60
C LYS A 207 -9.78 -0.86 18.64
N PRO A 208 -9.81 -2.21 18.48
CA PRO A 208 -8.58 -2.99 18.46
C PRO A 208 -7.60 -2.59 17.34
N LEU A 209 -8.10 -2.21 16.16
CA LEU A 209 -7.26 -1.66 15.10
C LEU A 209 -6.61 -0.33 15.54
N VAL A 210 -7.36 0.57 16.16
CA VAL A 210 -6.81 1.84 16.67
C VAL A 210 -5.70 1.59 17.69
N ASP A 211 -5.93 0.70 18.65
CA ASP A 211 -4.94 0.36 19.67
C ASP A 211 -3.65 -0.18 19.03
N LEU A 212 -3.77 -1.04 18.01
CA LEU A 212 -2.63 -1.58 17.26
C LEU A 212 -1.87 -0.50 16.47
N LEU A 213 -2.58 0.45 15.85
CA LEU A 213 -1.97 1.55 15.09
C LEU A 213 -1.27 2.59 15.99
N MET A 214 -1.68 2.67 17.26
CA MET A 214 -1.15 3.63 18.23
C MET A 214 -0.08 3.04 19.15
N GLU A 215 0.23 1.74 19.02
CA GLU A 215 1.26 1.05 19.77
C GLU A 215 2.65 1.60 19.40
N LYS A 216 3.42 2.07 20.40
CA LYS A 216 4.73 2.73 20.22
C LYS A 216 5.89 1.74 20.32
#